data_AF-A0A941SYV4-F1
#
_entry.id   AF-A0A941SYV4-F1
#
_cell.length_a   1.000
_cell.length_b   1.000
_cell.length_c   1.000
_cell.angle_alpha   90.00
_cell.angle_beta   90.00
_cell.angle_gamma   90.00
#
_symmetry.space_group_name_H-M   'P 1'
#
loop_
_entity.id
_entity.type
_entity.pdbx_description
1 polymer ?
#
loop_
_entity_poly.entity_id
_entity_poly.type
_entity_poly.pdbx_seq_one_letter_code
_entity_poly.pdbx_strand_id
1 'polypeptide(L)'
;MPRFEVLAGAACIGHTWLEHGDAPIGVAAGRFVPAPAYAAVQPAVLASAGGPPLGVVLRVLAPDGSELAGDGSVQIVDYSPELGEDAIEVHVIGIEPDRYVQWFNTQAAGFQDTQPVPPRRI
;
A
#
# COMPACT_ATOMS: atom_id res chain seq x y z
N MET A 1 -11.94 0.80 7.82
CA MET A 1 -11.02 0.19 6.83
C MET A 1 -10.13 -0.82 7.53
N PRO A 2 -9.74 -1.93 6.88
CA PRO A 2 -8.88 -2.92 7.50
C PRO A 2 -7.49 -2.35 7.81
N ARG A 3 -6.87 -2.87 8.87
CA ARG A 3 -5.50 -2.54 9.26
C ARG A 3 -4.56 -3.59 8.66
N PHE A 4 -3.57 -3.13 7.90
CA PHE A 4 -2.53 -3.98 7.33
C PHE A 4 -1.24 -3.87 8.15
N GLU A 5 -0.44 -4.93 8.16
CA GLU A 5 0.88 -4.92 8.77
C GLU A 5 1.92 -4.66 7.70
N VAL A 6 2.89 -3.80 8.00
CA VAL A 6 4.04 -3.54 7.12
C VAL A 6 5.26 -4.18 7.75
N LEU A 7 5.95 -5.01 6.98
CA LEU A 7 7.12 -5.76 7.43
C LEU A 7 8.36 -5.33 6.65
N ALA A 8 9.50 -5.30 7.36
CA ALA A 8 10.83 -5.34 6.76
C ALA A 8 11.46 -6.71 7.06
N GLY A 9 11.60 -7.54 6.03
CA GLY A 9 11.95 -8.96 6.20
C GLY A 9 10.92 -9.69 7.07
N ALA A 10 11.33 -10.11 8.26
CA ALA A 10 10.46 -10.79 9.25
C ALA A 10 9.94 -9.86 10.36
N ALA A 11 10.43 -8.61 10.43
CA ALA A 11 10.06 -7.68 11.50
C ALA A 11 8.85 -6.84 11.08
N CYS A 12 7.81 -6.81 11.92
CA CYS A 12 6.72 -5.85 11.77
C CYS A 12 7.24 -4.45 12.13
N ILE A 13 7.27 -3.56 11.15
CA ILE A 13 7.76 -2.19 11.30
C ILE A 13 6.63 -1.19 11.51
N GLY A 14 5.37 -1.59 11.33
CA GLY A 14 4.24 -0.73 11.64
C GLY A 14 2.95 -1.19 10.97
N HIS A 15 1.98 -0.30 10.95
CA HIS A 15 0.66 -0.57 10.40
C HIS A 15 0.23 0.51 9.43
N THR A 16 -0.60 0.14 8.46
CA THR A 16 -1.24 1.10 7.56
C THR A 16 -2.72 0.82 7.41
N TRP A 17 -3.47 1.89 7.17
CA TRP A 17 -4.83 1.83 6.66
C TRP A 17 -4.72 2.36 5.24
N LEU A 18 -4.79 1.45 4.27
CA LEU A 18 -4.69 1.79 2.85
C LEU A 18 -6.00 2.46 2.41
N GLU A 19 -6.10 3.75 2.75
CA GLU A 19 -7.29 4.60 2.71
C GLU A 19 -7.71 5.00 1.29
N HIS A 20 -6.77 5.00 0.36
CA HIS A 20 -6.95 5.42 -1.01
C HIS A 20 -6.60 4.27 -1.94
N GLY A 21 -7.30 4.15 -3.06
CA GLY A 21 -7.08 3.08 -4.01
C GLY A 21 -7.45 3.44 -5.44
N ASP A 22 -6.70 2.91 -6.39
CA ASP A 22 -6.98 2.91 -7.81
C ASP A 22 -7.01 1.46 -8.33
N ALA A 23 -8.23 0.90 -8.40
CA ALA A 23 -8.46 -0.51 -8.75
C ALA A 23 -8.00 -0.87 -10.18
N PRO A 24 -8.29 -0.07 -11.23
CA PRO A 24 -7.79 -0.31 -12.59
C PRO A 24 -6.30 -0.58 -12.72
N ILE A 25 -5.47 -0.01 -11.85
CA ILE A 25 -4.00 -0.18 -11.86
C ILE A 25 -3.45 -0.90 -10.63
N GLY A 26 -4.33 -1.44 -9.77
CA GLY A 26 -3.92 -2.25 -8.61
C GLY A 26 -3.10 -1.48 -7.57
N VAL A 27 -3.43 -0.20 -7.34
CA VAL A 27 -2.70 0.65 -6.38
C VAL A 27 -3.57 0.91 -5.14
N ALA A 28 -2.93 0.89 -3.97
CA ALA A 28 -3.52 1.38 -2.74
C ALA A 28 -2.48 2.13 -1.90
N ALA A 29 -2.91 3.19 -1.20
CA ALA A 29 -2.04 4.01 -0.38
C ALA A 29 -2.76 4.50 0.88
N GLY A 30 -2.00 4.81 1.91
CA GLY A 30 -2.55 5.47 3.08
C GLY A 30 -1.54 5.66 4.20
N ARG A 31 -2.03 6.20 5.32
CA ARG A 31 -1.18 6.58 6.44
C ARG A 31 -0.44 5.38 7.00
N PHE A 32 0.83 5.57 7.34
CA PHE A 32 1.66 4.64 8.06
C PHE A 32 1.80 5.08 9.52
N VAL A 33 1.57 4.16 10.44
CA VAL A 33 1.85 4.34 11.86
C VAL A 33 3.06 3.46 12.20
N PRO A 34 4.25 4.06 12.42
CA PRO A 34 5.46 3.31 12.68
C PRO A 34 5.42 2.61 14.04
N ALA A 35 5.92 1.37 14.08
CA ALA A 35 6.28 0.68 15.31
C ALA A 35 7.76 0.98 15.65
N PRO A 36 8.24 0.69 16.87
CA PRO A 36 9.64 0.95 17.25
C PRO A 36 10.69 0.31 16.31
N ALA A 37 10.36 -0.83 15.69
CA ALA A 37 11.24 -1.50 14.73
C ALA A 37 11.48 -0.70 13.43
N TYR A 38 10.62 0.27 13.11
CA TYR A 38 10.78 1.15 11.95
C TYR A 38 12.09 1.95 12.01
N ALA A 39 12.56 2.31 13.21
CA ALA A 39 13.79 3.07 13.39
C ALA A 39 15.02 2.41 12.75
N ALA A 40 15.02 1.07 12.61
CA ALA A 40 16.09 0.33 11.96
C ALA A 40 16.15 0.53 10.43
N VAL A 41 15.01 0.85 9.79
CA VAL A 41 14.89 1.00 8.33
C VAL A 41 14.62 2.44 7.89
N GLN A 42 14.19 3.31 8.81
CA GLN A 42 13.87 4.71 8.53
C GLN A 42 14.99 5.46 7.77
N PRO A 43 16.29 5.32 8.11
CA PRO A 43 17.34 6.00 7.34
C PRO A 43 17.40 5.59 5.86
N ALA A 44 17.12 4.32 5.55
CA ALA A 44 17.08 3.82 4.18
C ALA A 44 15.83 4.32 3.44
N VAL A 45 14.69 4.43 4.14
CA VAL A 45 13.45 5.02 3.59
C VAL A 45 13.67 6.49 3.26
N LEU A 46 14.22 7.28 4.18
CA LEU A 46 14.50 8.70 3.94
C LEU A 46 15.49 8.90 2.78
N ALA A 47 16.53 8.07 2.68
CA ALA A 47 17.50 8.13 1.59
C ALA A 47 16.90 7.77 0.21
N SER A 48 15.79 7.03 0.17
CA SER A 48 15.13 6.63 -1.08
C SER A 48 14.34 7.75 -1.75
N ALA A 49 14.06 8.84 -1.03
CA ALA A 49 13.32 10.02 -1.53
C ALA A 49 11.98 9.68 -2.24
N GLY A 50 11.24 8.69 -1.72
CA GLY A 50 10.01 8.24 -2.37
C GLY A 50 10.27 7.30 -3.56
N GLY A 51 11.34 6.50 -3.50
CA GLY A 51 11.55 5.28 -4.26
C GLY A 51 11.45 4.03 -3.36
N PRO A 52 11.57 2.79 -3.89
CA PRO A 52 11.74 1.61 -3.05
C PRO A 52 13.09 1.72 -2.31
N PRO A 53 13.13 1.57 -0.97
CA PRO A 53 14.37 1.63 -0.21
C PRO A 53 15.30 0.47 -0.58
N LEU A 54 16.44 0.80 -1.20
CA LEU A 54 17.41 -0.20 -1.64
C LEU A 54 17.91 -1.05 -0.46
N GLY A 55 17.86 -2.38 -0.61
CA GLY A 55 18.31 -3.32 0.40
C GLY A 55 17.32 -3.58 1.55
N VAL A 56 16.12 -3.00 1.51
CA VAL A 56 15.04 -3.28 2.46
C VAL A 56 13.92 -4.02 1.75
N VAL A 57 13.76 -5.30 2.08
CA VAL A 57 12.65 -6.12 1.58
C VAL A 57 11.39 -5.77 2.34
N LEU A 58 10.48 -5.05 1.69
CA LEU A 58 9.21 -4.63 2.26
C LEU A 58 8.07 -5.58 1.86
N ARG A 59 7.18 -5.85 2.80
CA ARG A 59 5.98 -6.67 2.59
C ARG A 59 4.79 -6.05 3.31
N VAL A 60 3.59 -6.25 2.76
CA VAL A 60 2.34 -5.87 3.42
C VAL A 60 1.50 -7.11 3.65
N LEU A 61 1.13 -7.37 4.90
CA LEU A 61 0.22 -8.45 5.27
C LEU A 61 -1.18 -7.92 5.53
N ALA A 62 -2.16 -8.64 5.02
CA ALA A 62 -3.57 -8.40 5.28
C ALA A 62 -4.00 -8.94 6.66
N PRO A 63 -5.17 -8.52 7.18
CA PRO A 63 -5.68 -8.99 8.48
C PRO A 63 -5.81 -10.51 8.64
N ASP A 64 -5.96 -11.24 7.54
CA ASP A 64 -6.02 -12.71 7.54
C ASP A 64 -4.62 -13.37 7.55
N GLY A 65 -3.55 -12.57 7.64
CA GLY A 65 -2.15 -13.01 7.62
C GLY A 65 -1.60 -13.29 6.23
N SER A 66 -2.41 -13.17 5.17
CA SER A 66 -1.93 -13.35 3.81
C SER A 66 -1.15 -12.15 3.31
N GLU A 67 -0.20 -12.39 2.40
CA GLU A 67 0.56 -11.32 1.77
C GLU A 67 -0.32 -10.58 0.75
N LEU A 68 -0.49 -9.28 0.97
CA LEU A 68 -1.14 -8.38 0.03
C LEU A 68 -0.18 -7.98 -1.09
N ALA A 69 1.07 -7.67 -0.73
CA ALA A 69 2.13 -7.30 -1.65
C ALA A 69 3.51 -7.58 -1.05
N GLY A 70 4.47 -7.88 -1.94
CA GLY A 70 5.83 -8.26 -1.59
C GLY A 70 6.89 -7.24 -2.02
N ASP A 71 8.13 -7.72 -2.09
CA ASP A 71 9.30 -6.89 -2.40
C ASP A 71 9.17 -6.17 -3.76
N GLY A 72 9.59 -4.92 -3.81
CA GLY A 72 9.49 -4.07 -5.00
C GLY A 72 8.08 -3.51 -5.29
N SER A 73 7.04 -4.01 -4.63
CA SER A 73 5.66 -3.53 -4.74
C SER A 73 5.22 -2.61 -3.59
N VAL A 74 6.07 -2.45 -2.57
CA VAL A 74 5.77 -1.67 -1.37
C VAL A 74 6.78 -0.53 -1.24
N GLN A 75 6.25 0.66 -1.00
CA GLN A 75 7.01 1.88 -0.83
C GLN A 75 6.53 2.60 0.44
N ILE A 76 7.49 3.17 1.18
CA ILE A 76 7.22 4.06 2.31
C ILE A 76 7.75 5.44 1.93
N VAL A 77 6.94 6.47 2.13
CA VAL A 77 7.33 7.86 1.97
C VAL A 77 7.26 8.52 3.33
N ASP A 78 8.40 8.97 3.84
CA ASP A 78 8.54 9.52 5.19
C ASP A 78 8.93 11.00 5.11
N TYR A 79 7.97 11.87 5.41
CA TYR A 79 8.16 13.32 5.59
C TYR A 79 8.11 13.71 7.07
N SER A 80 8.21 12.74 7.98
CA SER A 80 8.14 13.01 9.41
C SER A 80 9.23 13.94 9.95
N PRO A 81 10.46 13.98 9.40
CA PRO A 81 11.47 14.94 9.84
C PRO A 81 11.07 16.41 9.57
N GLU A 82 10.29 16.66 8.52
CA GLU A 82 9.91 18.01 8.10
C GLU A 82 8.48 18.40 8.54
N LEU A 83 7.56 17.44 8.54
CA LEU A 83 6.11 17.68 8.69
C LEU A 83 5.50 17.04 9.95
N GLY A 84 6.29 16.30 10.73
CA GLY A 84 5.87 15.63 11.97
C GLY A 84 5.43 14.18 11.79
N GLU A 85 5.25 13.48 12.90
CA GLU A 85 5.09 12.01 12.96
C GLU A 85 3.94 11.43 12.12
N ASP A 86 2.94 12.26 11.79
CA ASP A 86 1.76 11.86 11.00
C ASP A 86 2.00 11.90 9.49
N ALA A 87 3.15 12.42 9.04
CA ALA A 87 3.48 12.60 7.64
C ALA A 87 4.28 11.42 7.05
N ILE A 88 3.79 10.20 7.29
CA ILE A 88 4.36 8.98 6.71
C ILE A 88 3.26 8.19 5.99
N GLU A 89 3.54 7.78 4.76
CA GLU A 89 2.61 7.04 3.91
C GLU A 89 3.20 5.72 3.42
N VAL A 90 2.34 4.71 3.24
CA VAL A 90 2.67 3.47 2.54
C VAL A 90 1.91 3.42 1.23
N HIS A 91 2.62 3.09 0.16
CA HIS A 91 2.10 2.92 -1.18
C HIS A 91 2.33 1.47 -1.60
N VAL A 92 1.28 0.82 -2.08
CA VAL A 92 1.29 -0.57 -2.53
C VAL A 92 0.87 -0.61 -3.99
N ILE A 93 1.71 -1.20 -4.84
CA ILE A 93 1.58 -1.17 -6.29
C ILE A 93 1.53 -2.60 -6.83
N GLY A 94 0.62 -2.86 -7.76
CA GLY A 94 0.49 -4.17 -8.40
C GLY A 94 -0.25 -5.19 -7.53
N ILE A 95 -1.25 -4.74 -6.77
CA ILE A 95 -2.15 -5.61 -6.02
C ILE A 95 -2.98 -6.44 -7.01
N GLU A 96 -2.94 -7.77 -6.83
CA GLU A 96 -3.70 -8.70 -7.66
C GLU A 96 -5.22 -8.42 -7.59
N PRO A 97 -5.97 -8.54 -8.70
CA PRO A 97 -7.39 -8.18 -8.77
C PRO A 97 -8.26 -8.84 -7.68
N ASP A 98 -8.09 -10.13 -7.44
CA ASP A 98 -8.86 -10.87 -6.42
C ASP A 98 -8.58 -10.35 -5.01
N ARG A 99 -7.31 -10.00 -4.73
CA ARG A 99 -6.90 -9.39 -3.46
C ARG A 99 -7.44 -7.97 -3.33
N TYR A 100 -7.43 -7.23 -4.43
CA TYR A 100 -7.97 -5.88 -4.48
C TYR A 100 -9.45 -5.89 -4.11
N VAL A 101 -10.23 -6.78 -4.74
CA VAL A 101 -11.65 -6.96 -4.46
C VAL A 101 -11.88 -7.41 -3.02
N GLN A 102 -11.08 -8.35 -2.51
CA GLN A 102 -11.22 -8.84 -1.15
C GLN A 102 -11.09 -7.73 -0.10
N TRP A 103 -10.16 -6.79 -0.29
CA TRP A 103 -9.76 -5.86 0.77
C TRP A 103 -10.25 -4.41 0.59
N PHE A 104 -10.57 -4.00 -0.63
CA PHE A 104 -10.91 -2.60 -0.94
C PHE A 104 -12.34 -2.41 -1.47
N ASN A 105 -13.04 -3.48 -1.86
CA ASN A 105 -14.33 -3.36 -2.54
C ASN A 105 -15.52 -2.99 -1.64
N THR A 106 -15.31 -2.76 -0.34
CA THR A 106 -16.32 -2.14 0.55
C THR A 106 -16.51 -0.63 0.31
N GLN A 107 -15.75 -0.01 -0.58
CA GLN A 107 -15.94 1.40 -1.01
C GLN A 107 -16.58 1.52 -2.40
N ALA A 108 -16.86 0.41 -3.10
CA ALA A 108 -17.42 0.44 -4.45
C ALA A 108 -18.96 0.47 -4.44
N ALA A 109 -19.54 1.63 -4.07
CA ALA A 109 -20.84 2.03 -4.62
C ALA A 109 -20.72 2.60 -6.06
N GLY A 110 -19.60 2.33 -6.75
CA GLY A 110 -19.27 2.89 -8.06
C GLY A 110 -18.70 1.89 -9.07
N PHE A 111 -18.80 0.58 -8.83
CA PHE A 111 -18.49 -0.41 -9.87
C PHE A 111 -19.69 -0.51 -10.82
N GLN A 112 -19.74 0.36 -11.82
CA GLN A 112 -20.50 0.08 -13.03
C GLN A 112 -19.55 -0.62 -13.99
N ASP A 113 -19.82 -1.90 -14.26
CA ASP A 113 -19.25 -2.58 -15.43
C ASP A 113 -19.41 -1.67 -16.63
N THR A 114 -18.30 -1.23 -17.22
CA THR A 114 -18.33 -0.66 -18.56
C THR A 114 -18.62 -1.81 -19.51
N GLN A 115 -19.90 -2.16 -19.63
CA GLN A 115 -20.36 -3.04 -20.70
C GLN A 115 -19.85 -2.44 -22.02
N PRO A 116 -19.21 -3.24 -22.90
CA PRO A 116 -18.77 -2.74 -24.19
C PRO A 116 -19.98 -2.23 -24.96
N VAL A 117 -19.93 -0.95 -25.34
CA VAL A 117 -20.96 -0.31 -26.16
C VAL A 117 -21.04 -1.10 -27.48
N PRO A 118 -22.18 -1.71 -27.84
CA PRO A 118 -22.28 -2.40 -29.12
C PRO A 118 -22.07 -1.40 -30.25
N PRO A 119 -21.37 -1.77 -31.33
CA PRO A 119 -21.08 -0.86 -32.42
C PRO A 119 -22.40 -0.34 -33.02
N ARG A 120 -22.50 0.98 -33.17
CA ARG A 120 -23.60 1.62 -33.90
C ARG A 120 -23.59 1.08 -35.33
N ARG A 121 -24.67 0.41 -35.72
CA ARG A 121 -24.92 0.09 -37.13
C ARG A 121 -25.16 1.42 -37.87
N ILE A 122 -24.28 1.71 -38.82
CA ILE A 122 -24.51 2.64 -39.93
C ILE A 122 -25.06 1.85 -41.11
#